data_AF-A0A960G271-F1
#
_entry.id   AF-A0A960G271-F1
#
_cell.length_a   1.000
_cell.length_b   1.000
_cell.length_c   1.000
_cell.angle_alpha   90.00
_cell.angle_beta   90.00
_cell.angle_gamma   90.00
#
_symmetry.space_group_name_H-M   'P 1'
#
loop_
_entity.id
_entity.type
_entity.pdbx_description
1 polymer ?
#
loop_
_entity_poly.entity_id
_entity_poly.type
_entity_poly.pdbx_seq_one_letter_code
_entity_poly.pdbx_strand_id
1 'polypeptide(L)' 'MTGEIPCVAGTADMWFSDVPADVDRARGLCMGCPLRRECLVGALERQETCGVWGGELFLGGIPVPA' A
#
# COMPACT_ATOMS: atom_id res chain seq x y z
N MET A 1 22.23 -3.15 1.25
CA MET A 1 21.35 -1.98 1.12
C MET A 1 19.97 -2.41 1.54
N THR A 2 19.62 -2.24 2.81
CA THR A 2 18.26 -2.55 3.30
C THR A 2 17.42 -1.31 2.98
N GLY A 3 16.74 -1.31 1.83
CA GLY A 3 15.78 -0.25 1.52
C GLY A 3 14.68 -0.26 2.58
N GLU A 4 14.33 0.91 3.10
CA GLU A 4 13.28 1.05 4.11
C GLU A 4 11.95 0.50 3.56
N ILE A 5 11.19 -0.20 4.42
CA ILE A 5 9.84 -0.70 4.11
C ILE A 5 8.86 0.28 4.78
N PRO A 6 8.30 1.26 4.05
CA PRO A 6 7.61 2.40 4.66
C PRO A 6 6.37 2.01 5.47
N CYS A 7 5.69 0.92 5.09
CA CYS A 7 4.52 0.43 5.80
C CYS A 7 4.85 -0.25 7.14
N VAL A 8 6.10 -0.62 7.37
CA VAL A 8 6.58 -1.15 8.65
C VAL A 8 7.22 -0.05 9.51
N ALA A 9 7.82 0.96 8.87
CA ALA A 9 8.47 2.09 9.56
C ALA A 9 7.51 3.22 9.96
N GLY A 10 6.36 3.36 9.29
CA GLY A 10 5.38 4.43 9.50
C GLY A 10 4.22 4.10 10.45
N THR A 11 3.26 5.02 10.58
CA THR A 11 2.01 4.79 11.31
C THR A 11 1.08 3.87 10.52
N ALA A 12 0.62 2.78 11.15
CA ALA A 12 -0.23 1.77 10.50
C ALA A 12 -1.56 2.34 9.97
N ASP A 13 -2.13 3.34 10.67
CA ASP A 13 -3.48 3.85 10.39
C ASP A 13 -3.64 4.42 8.98
N MET A 14 -2.63 5.12 8.44
CA MET A 14 -2.74 5.75 7.11
C MET A 14 -2.83 4.72 5.98
N TRP A 15 -2.25 3.53 6.15
CA TRP A 15 -2.24 2.49 5.12
C TRP A 15 -3.61 1.83 4.94
N PHE A 16 -4.53 2.04 5.88
CA PHE A 16 -5.90 1.51 5.87
C PHE A 16 -6.95 2.63 6.00
N SER A 17 -6.55 3.89 5.85
CA SER A 17 -7.43 5.05 5.97
C SER A 17 -8.36 5.20 4.77
N ASP A 18 -9.57 5.69 5.01
CA ASP A 18 -10.52 6.12 3.99
C ASP A 18 -10.38 7.62 3.65
N VAL A 19 -9.54 8.35 4.39
CA VAL A 19 -9.24 9.77 4.14
C VAL A 19 -8.35 9.88 2.90
N PRO A 20 -8.78 10.58 1.82
CA PRO A 20 -8.02 10.65 0.57
C PRO A 20 -6.57 11.13 0.75
N ALA A 21 -6.36 12.11 1.62
CA ALA A 21 -5.02 12.64 1.91
C ALA A 21 -4.07 11.60 2.53
N ASP A 22 -4.59 10.68 3.34
CA ASP A 22 -3.78 9.60 3.91
C ASP A 22 -3.48 8.52 2.86
N VAL A 23 -4.46 8.19 2.02
CA VAL A 23 -4.28 7.26 0.89
C VAL A 23 -3.19 7.76 -0.05
N ASP A 24 -3.27 9.02 -0.49
CA ASP A 24 -2.29 9.62 -1.39
C ASP A 24 -0.89 9.61 -0.78
N ARG A 25 -0.80 9.93 0.52
CA ARG A 25 0.45 9.88 1.28
C ARG A 25 1.02 8.46 1.35
N ALA A 26 0.19 7.45 1.65
CA ALA A 26 0.60 6.05 1.70
C ALA A 26 1.09 5.55 0.32
N ARG A 27 0.37 5.87 -0.76
CA ARG A 27 0.79 5.55 -2.13
C ARG A 27 2.14 6.20 -2.47
N GLY A 28 2.30 7.49 -2.18
CA GLY A 28 3.53 8.23 -2.41
C GLY A 28 4.73 7.60 -1.71
N LEU A 29 4.56 7.20 -0.43
CA LEU A 29 5.59 6.47 0.31
C LEU A 29 5.88 5.10 -0.30
N CYS A 30 4.85 4.38 -0.74
CA CYS A 30 5.00 3.05 -1.34
C CYS A 30 5.83 3.05 -2.65
N MET A 31 5.86 4.16 -3.38
CA MET A 31 6.61 4.26 -4.65
C MET A 31 8.12 4.00 -4.50
N GLY A 32 8.70 4.32 -3.35
CA GLY A 32 10.11 4.06 -3.03
C GLY A 32 10.38 2.69 -2.42
N CYS A 33 9.35 1.89 -2.15
CA CYS A 33 9.48 0.60 -1.45
C CYS A 33 10.16 -0.44 -2.36
N PRO A 34 11.23 -1.13 -1.90
CA PRO A 34 11.91 -2.15 -2.69
C PRO A 34 11.05 -3.40 -2.94
N LEU A 35 10.00 -3.62 -2.15
CA LEU A 35 9.11 -4.78 -2.22
C LEU A 35 7.79 -4.47 -2.95
N ARG A 36 7.70 -3.35 -3.66
CA ARG A 36 6.43 -2.85 -4.21
C ARG A 36 5.72 -3.91 -5.08
N ARG A 37 6.47 -4.61 -5.94
CA ARG A 37 5.90 -5.58 -6.88
C ARG A 37 5.45 -6.85 -6.15
N GLU A 38 6.30 -7.38 -5.27
CA GLU A 38 6.02 -8.57 -4.48
C GLU A 38 4.86 -8.33 -3.51
N CYS A 39 4.79 -7.12 -2.93
CA CYS A 39 3.68 -6.68 -2.08
C CYS A 39 2.35 -6.67 -2.84
N LEU A 40 2.33 -6.12 -4.07
CA LEU A 40 1.13 -6.12 -4.91
C LEU A 40 0.67 -7.54 -5.27
N VAL A 41 1.60 -8.40 -5.70
CA VAL A 41 1.29 -9.80 -6.02
C VAL A 41 0.71 -10.51 -4.81
N GLY A 42 1.35 -10.38 -3.65
CA GLY A 42 0.84 -11.00 -2.42
C GLY A 42 -0.53 -10.46 -1.99
N ALA A 43 -0.80 -9.17 -2.20
CA ALA A 43 -2.12 -8.59 -1.88
C ALA A 43 -3.23 -9.15 -2.78
N LEU A 44 -2.93 -9.36 -4.07
CA LEU A 44 -3.84 -10.02 -5.01
C LEU A 44 -4.09 -11.48 -4.63
N GLU A 45 -3.04 -12.24 -4.30
CA GLU A 45 -3.14 -13.64 -3.88
C GLU A 45 -3.97 -13.81 -2.60
N ARG A 46 -3.81 -12.89 -1.64
CA ARG A 46 -4.57 -12.89 -0.38
C ARG A 46 -5.96 -12.25 -0.50
N GLN A 47 -6.30 -11.68 -1.66
CA GLN A 47 -7.56 -10.98 -1.90
C GLN A 47 -7.80 -9.88 -0.85
N GLU A 48 -6.76 -9.08 -0.58
CA GLU A 48 -6.84 -7.99 0.40
C GLU A 48 -8.00 -7.04 0.05
N THR A 49 -8.90 -6.80 0.99
CA THR A 49 -10.16 -6.09 0.71
C THR A 49 -10.04 -4.57 0.84
N CYS A 50 -9.02 -4.09 1.54
CA CYS A 50 -8.81 -2.68 1.85
C CYS A 50 -7.33 -2.31 2.00
N GLY A 51 -7.05 -1.01 1.92
CA GLY A 51 -5.74 -0.42 2.22
C GLY A 51 -4.82 -0.29 1.02
N VAL A 52 -3.66 0.33 1.23
CA VAL A 52 -2.65 0.57 0.17
C VAL A 52 -1.61 -0.56 0.16
N TRP A 53 -1.52 -1.26 -0.97
CA TRP A 53 -0.62 -2.39 -1.18
C TRP A 53 0.13 -2.23 -2.50
N GLY A 54 1.45 -2.28 -2.47
CA GLY A 54 2.27 -2.15 -3.69
C GLY A 54 2.05 -0.84 -4.49
N GLY A 55 1.56 0.21 -3.83
CA GLY A 55 1.23 1.50 -4.44
C GLY A 55 -0.21 1.62 -4.94
N GLU A 56 -1.00 0.55 -4.82
CA GLU A 56 -2.39 0.47 -5.23
C GLU A 56 -3.32 0.54 -4.00
N LEU A 57 -4.41 1.32 -4.06
CA LEU A 57 -5.48 1.23 -3.05
C LEU A 57 -6.36 0.04 -3.40
N PHE A 58 -6.67 -0.82 -2.45
CA PHE A 58 -7.66 -1.86 -2.62
C PHE A 58 -9.00 -1.39 -2.06
N LEU A 59 -10.06 -1.53 -2.85
CA LEU A 59 -11.44 -1.31 -2.44
C LEU A 59 -12.27 -2.54 -2.82
N GLY A 60 -12.74 -3.28 -1.81
CA GLY A 60 -13.55 -4.47 -2.03
C GLY A 60 -12.80 -5.59 -2.77
N GLY A 61 -11.48 -5.68 -2.60
CA GLY A 61 -10.64 -6.68 -3.26
C GLY A 61 -10.12 -6.28 -4.63
N ILE A 62 -10.46 -5.08 -5.11
CA ILE A 62 -10.05 -4.58 -6.43
C ILE A 62 -8.98 -3.49 -6.26
N PRO A 63 -7.81 -3.61 -6.90
CA PRO A 63 -6.83 -2.54 -6.95
C PRO A 63 -7.37 -1.37 -7.79
N VAL A 64 -7.25 -0.17 -7.22
CA VAL A 64 -7.59 1.10 -7.82
C VAL A 64 -6.28 1.84 -8.09
N PRO A 65 -5.94 2.10 -9.37
CA PRO A 65 -4.78 2.91 -9.73
C PRO A 65 -4.79 4.29 -9.08
N ALA A 66 -3.60 4.84 -8.87
CA ALA A 66 -3.42 6.22 -8.43
C ALA A 66 -3.76 7.22 -9.55
#